data_AF-A0A968HJY7-F1
#
_entry.id   AF-A0A968HJY7-F1
#
_cell.length_a   1.000
_cell.length_b   1.000
_cell.length_c   1.000
_cell.angle_alpha   90.00
_cell.angle_beta   90.00
_cell.angle_gamma   90.00
#
_symmetry.space_group_name_H-M   'P 1'
#
loop_
_entity.id
_entity.type
_entity.pdbx_description
1 polymer ?
#
loop_
_entity_poly.entity_id
_entity_poly.type
_entity_poly.pdbx_seq_one_letter_code
_entity_poly.pdbx_strand_id
1 'polypeptide(L)'
;MTSTAQLDLEQTYPGFGPPIRHATKLKPFRGHNHCPVCDSHDGRCRGGEEIVLCMSETQDVGILNGYQFRRLSKDYLWGIWAPYTGDDFNPIDWETRKAIRDSQAEEERRQRIARELPVAQRNQQYRQLLSSLSLSAIDLADFQRRGMSPVEISGFNAFSVGQFQRVKNLSPDLPGILPGGILNSQSGYFWPLYNVHGQMVALQQRKRNVSEDNRYIWLSSSTKRNPEGNGPHVNGELPLAVYKPGGPYNRIALVEGTGVKPYLLSQRLHLPTIGAAGGLWASSPETLYETLKVLSQAASEQPTITLYPDAGAVRNLNVFRQYQRVIRLLEEWGYSVEVAWWGQNYKDNSCDIDELNPIELAHIVFKPTWFFNSLGLEYELGQLFLKLNGLTDTPTVTINKRYIELSDLGPIDPGSVVAIASMCGTGKTEMLKSLVSQVKGQVIMPGYRNNLLYNTEDRFTEQDDEGNIRYNLIHLFRLQKEYQGNVSMGFRAERSILLCFDSLLKI
;
A
#
# COMPACT_ATOMS: atom_id res chain seq x y z
N MET A 1 27.04 29.26 -67.32
CA MET A 1 26.84 30.60 -66.73
C MET A 1 25.35 30.87 -66.71
N THR A 2 24.91 31.64 -65.71
CA THR A 2 23.53 32.07 -65.37
C THR A 2 22.59 30.94 -64.93
N SER A 3 22.56 30.57 -63.64
CA SER A 3 22.00 31.27 -62.46
C SER A 3 20.47 31.21 -62.43
N THR A 4 19.95 30.27 -61.62
CA THR A 4 18.55 30.25 -61.20
C THR A 4 18.50 30.06 -59.69
N ALA A 5 17.72 30.94 -59.06
CA ALA A 5 17.74 31.37 -57.67
C ALA A 5 17.59 30.26 -56.62
N GLN A 6 18.30 30.48 -55.51
CA GLN A 6 18.03 29.92 -54.18
C GLN A 6 16.62 30.28 -53.70
N LEU A 7 15.96 29.30 -53.10
CA LEU A 7 14.98 29.51 -52.03
C LEU A 7 15.43 28.62 -50.87
N ASP A 8 16.17 29.23 -49.96
CA ASP A 8 16.53 28.65 -48.66
C ASP A 8 15.27 28.55 -47.81
N LEU A 9 14.85 27.33 -47.50
CA LEU A 9 13.93 27.03 -46.41
C LEU A 9 14.76 26.73 -45.15
N GLU A 10 15.34 27.77 -44.57
CA GLU A 10 15.74 27.73 -43.16
C GLU A 10 14.47 27.79 -42.30
N GLN A 11 13.92 26.63 -41.94
CA GLN A 11 13.08 26.53 -40.75
C GLN A 11 13.97 26.24 -39.54
N THR A 12 14.27 27.32 -38.84
CA THR A 12 14.71 27.37 -37.46
C THR A 12 13.70 26.69 -36.55
N TYR A 13 13.94 25.43 -36.20
CA TYR A 13 13.36 24.85 -34.99
C TYR A 13 14.23 25.27 -33.80
N PRO A 14 13.70 26.03 -32.81
CA PRO A 14 14.39 26.20 -31.55
C PRO A 14 14.49 24.81 -30.90
N GLY A 15 15.72 24.33 -30.74
CA GLY A 15 16.00 23.02 -30.17
C GLY A 15 15.45 22.89 -28.76
N PHE A 16 14.38 22.13 -28.60
CA PHE A 16 14.08 21.48 -27.34
C PHE A 16 14.90 20.20 -27.29
N GLY A 17 16.05 20.27 -26.64
CA GLY A 17 16.84 19.08 -26.30
C GLY A 17 16.00 18.08 -25.49
N PRO A 18 16.43 16.81 -25.43
CA PRO A 18 15.74 15.79 -24.64
C PRO A 18 15.56 16.29 -23.20
N PRO A 19 14.41 16.03 -22.54
CA PRO A 19 14.24 16.41 -21.16
C PRO A 19 15.25 15.63 -20.33
N ILE A 20 16.28 16.34 -19.87
CA ILE A 20 17.23 15.85 -18.89
C ILE A 20 16.40 15.55 -17.64
N ARG A 21 16.18 14.27 -17.34
CA ARG A 21 15.63 13.81 -16.05
C ARG A 21 16.64 14.16 -14.95
N HIS A 22 16.63 15.42 -14.49
CA HIS A 22 17.01 15.68 -13.12
C HIS A 22 15.83 15.23 -12.27
N ALA A 23 16.03 14.21 -11.43
CA ALA A 23 15.19 14.08 -10.25
C ALA A 23 15.40 15.38 -9.45
N THR A 24 14.49 16.35 -9.61
CA THR A 24 14.57 17.63 -8.92
C THR A 24 14.31 17.34 -7.44
N LYS A 25 15.38 17.00 -6.72
CA LYS A 25 15.37 17.02 -5.25
C LYS A 25 14.88 18.40 -4.86
N LEU A 26 13.72 18.48 -4.24
CA LEU A 26 13.19 19.72 -3.68
C LEU A 26 14.27 20.31 -2.75
N LYS A 27 14.68 21.53 -3.07
CA LYS A 27 15.77 22.21 -2.37
C LYS A 27 15.19 22.98 -1.20
N PRO A 28 15.85 22.99 -0.02
CA PRO A 28 15.41 23.80 1.09
C PRO A 28 15.54 25.30 0.76
N PHE A 29 14.57 26.11 1.17
CA PHE A 29 14.63 27.57 1.09
C PHE A 29 15.47 28.12 2.25
N ARG A 30 16.68 28.64 1.97
CA ARG A 30 17.66 29.12 2.96
C ARG A 30 18.34 30.41 2.51
N GLY A 31 18.72 31.25 3.46
CA GLY A 31 19.44 32.50 3.20
C GLY A 31 18.59 33.46 2.38
N HIS A 32 19.11 33.98 1.27
CA HIS A 32 18.37 34.88 0.37
C HIS A 32 17.28 34.20 -0.48
N ASN A 33 17.14 32.86 -0.41
CA ASN A 33 16.11 32.12 -1.13
C ASN A 33 14.95 31.78 -0.18
N HIS A 34 13.92 32.63 -0.17
CA HIS A 34 12.75 32.49 0.69
C HIS A 34 11.70 31.56 0.09
N CYS A 35 10.91 30.92 0.94
CA CYS A 35 9.74 30.15 0.51
C CYS A 35 8.71 31.09 -0.15
N PRO A 36 8.30 30.88 -1.40
CA PRO A 36 7.38 31.81 -2.08
C PRO A 36 5.97 31.82 -1.46
N VAL A 37 5.62 30.82 -0.63
CA VAL A 37 4.31 30.70 0.01
C VAL A 37 4.26 31.43 1.36
N CYS A 38 5.24 31.21 2.24
CA CYS A 38 5.24 31.77 3.61
C CYS A 38 6.42 32.70 3.93
N ASP A 39 7.27 32.99 2.95
CA ASP A 39 8.47 33.83 3.06
C ASP A 39 9.54 33.34 4.06
N SER A 40 9.39 32.12 4.60
CA SER A 40 10.40 31.52 5.50
C SER A 40 11.70 31.17 4.78
N HIS A 41 12.82 31.42 5.45
CA HIS A 41 14.20 31.15 5.00
C HIS A 41 14.99 30.25 5.96
N ASP A 42 14.31 29.54 6.86
CA ASP A 42 14.90 28.67 7.88
C ASP A 42 15.32 27.28 7.35
N GLY A 43 15.04 26.97 6.09
CA GLY A 43 15.36 25.70 5.45
C GLY A 43 14.40 24.55 5.71
N ARG A 44 13.28 24.78 6.39
CA ARG A 44 12.23 23.78 6.64
C ARG A 44 11.29 23.62 5.46
N CYS A 45 10.95 24.71 4.79
CA CYS A 45 10.23 24.69 3.52
C CYS A 45 11.16 24.23 2.39
N ARG A 46 10.60 23.55 1.38
CA ARG A 46 11.37 23.03 0.23
C ARG A 46 10.64 23.28 -1.07
N GLY A 47 11.36 23.57 -2.16
CA GLY A 47 10.72 23.84 -3.45
C GLY A 47 11.50 23.32 -4.65
N GLY A 48 10.77 23.15 -5.73
CA GLY A 48 11.24 22.93 -7.10
C GLY A 48 10.38 23.74 -8.08
N GLU A 49 10.54 23.51 -9.37
CA GLU A 49 9.83 24.28 -10.41
C GLU A 49 8.31 24.05 -10.40
N GLU A 50 7.87 22.83 -10.07
CA GLU A 50 6.45 22.45 -10.15
C GLU A 50 5.71 22.48 -8.81
N ILE A 51 6.42 22.31 -7.70
CA ILE A 51 5.81 22.18 -6.37
C ILE A 51 6.65 22.84 -5.28
N VAL A 52 5.96 23.37 -4.28
CA VAL A 52 6.50 23.93 -3.04
C VAL A 52 5.90 23.19 -1.85
N LEU A 53 6.76 22.66 -0.99
CA LEU A 53 6.43 22.12 0.32
C LEU A 53 6.58 23.23 1.36
N CYS A 54 5.45 23.80 1.76
CA CYS A 54 5.38 24.83 2.78
C CYS A 54 5.07 24.21 4.14
N MET A 55 5.89 24.48 5.15
CA MET A 55 5.67 23.96 6.51
C MET A 55 4.83 24.92 7.37
N SER A 56 4.74 26.19 6.99
CA SER A 56 3.92 27.19 7.69
C SER A 56 2.48 27.20 7.20
N GLU A 57 2.29 27.20 5.87
CA GLU A 57 0.97 27.18 5.25
C GLU A 57 0.59 25.75 4.87
N THR A 58 -0.12 25.09 5.78
CA THR A 58 -0.53 23.68 5.68
C THR A 58 -2.04 23.52 5.42
N GLN A 59 -2.75 24.62 5.18
CA GLN A 59 -4.18 24.65 4.94
C GLN A 59 -4.49 25.22 3.56
N ASP A 60 -5.64 24.85 3.02
CA ASP A 60 -6.17 25.46 1.80
C ASP A 60 -6.72 26.85 2.13
N VAL A 61 -5.89 27.87 1.89
CA VAL A 61 -6.28 29.28 2.01
C VAL A 61 -6.52 29.92 0.64
N GLY A 62 -6.75 29.10 -0.39
CA GLY A 62 -6.93 29.56 -1.77
C GLY A 62 -5.60 29.85 -2.47
N ILE A 63 -5.52 31.00 -3.16
CA ILE A 63 -4.35 31.40 -3.93
C ILE A 63 -3.50 32.35 -3.09
N LEU A 64 -2.27 31.92 -2.79
CA LEU A 64 -1.31 32.70 -2.01
C LEU A 64 -0.05 32.93 -2.84
N ASN A 65 0.30 34.18 -3.08
CA ASN A 65 1.49 34.60 -3.85
C ASN A 65 1.64 33.89 -5.23
N GLY A 66 0.52 33.63 -5.92
CA GLY A 66 0.52 32.94 -7.20
C GLY A 66 0.64 31.42 -7.12
N TYR A 67 0.50 30.82 -5.93
CA TYR A 67 0.45 29.38 -5.70
C TYR A 67 -0.91 28.97 -5.14
N GLN A 68 -1.40 27.80 -5.54
CA GLN A 68 -2.62 27.18 -5.02
C GLN A 68 -2.29 25.95 -4.20
N PHE A 69 -2.98 25.79 -3.07
CA PHE A 69 -2.89 24.59 -2.26
C PHE A 69 -3.44 23.38 -3.03
N ARG A 70 -2.74 22.25 -3.01
CA ARG A 70 -3.17 21.02 -3.69
C ARG A 70 -3.61 19.95 -2.71
N ARG A 71 -2.84 19.76 -1.64
CA ARG A 71 -3.10 18.80 -0.56
C ARG A 71 -2.02 18.90 0.51
N LEU A 72 -2.23 18.22 1.62
CA LEU A 72 -1.18 17.89 2.58
C LEU A 72 -0.25 16.78 2.06
N SER A 73 0.99 16.79 2.54
CA SER A 73 1.89 15.64 2.45
C SER A 73 1.32 14.43 3.20
N LYS A 74 1.81 13.22 2.91
CA LYS A 74 1.30 11.98 3.53
C LYS A 74 1.45 11.93 5.06
N ASP A 75 2.40 12.67 5.59
CA ASP A 75 2.67 12.86 7.01
C ASP A 75 2.04 14.15 7.58
N TYR A 76 1.30 14.90 6.76
CA TYR A 76 0.57 16.12 7.12
C TYR A 76 1.45 17.28 7.63
N LEU A 77 2.77 17.17 7.49
CA LEU A 77 3.73 18.17 7.95
C LEU A 77 3.89 19.35 6.99
N TRP A 78 3.58 19.16 5.70
CA TRP A 78 3.74 20.19 4.68
C TRP A 78 2.47 20.36 3.86
N GLY A 79 2.08 21.62 3.62
CA GLY A 79 1.20 21.96 2.52
C GLY A 79 1.95 21.81 1.20
N ILE A 80 1.35 21.09 0.25
CA ILE A 80 1.85 20.97 -1.11
C ILE A 80 1.17 22.04 -1.95
N TRP A 81 1.95 23.01 -2.38
CA TRP A 81 1.54 24.15 -3.19
C TRP A 81 2.09 24.01 -4.60
N ALA A 82 1.31 24.41 -5.61
CA ALA A 82 1.77 24.47 -7.00
C ALA A 82 1.40 25.82 -7.61
N PRO A 83 2.14 26.33 -8.60
CA PRO A 83 1.78 27.58 -9.29
C PRO A 83 0.32 27.56 -9.75
N TYR A 84 -0.39 28.65 -9.49
CA TYR A 84 -1.77 28.83 -9.91
C TYR A 84 -1.79 29.23 -11.38
N THR A 85 -2.33 28.36 -12.24
CA THR A 85 -2.36 28.57 -13.70
C THR A 85 -3.68 29.16 -14.20
N GLY A 86 -4.63 29.47 -13.31
CA GLY A 86 -5.94 30.03 -13.70
C GLY A 86 -6.95 29.02 -14.27
N ASP A 87 -6.54 27.76 -14.46
CA ASP A 87 -7.42 26.72 -14.99
C ASP A 87 -8.06 25.92 -13.84
N ASP A 88 -9.39 25.89 -13.84
CA ASP A 88 -10.16 24.90 -13.10
C ASP A 88 -9.70 23.49 -13.50
N PHE A 89 -9.72 22.55 -12.55
CA PHE A 89 -9.40 21.14 -12.77
C PHE A 89 -10.11 20.62 -14.02
N ASN A 90 -9.39 20.39 -15.12
CA ASN A 90 -9.95 19.89 -16.37
C ASN A 90 -9.92 18.34 -16.38
N PRO A 91 -11.07 17.65 -16.29
CA PRO A 91 -11.15 16.20 -16.29
C PRO A 91 -10.48 15.56 -17.52
N ILE A 92 -10.54 16.23 -18.66
CA ILE A 92 -10.04 15.70 -19.94
C ILE A 92 -8.50 15.71 -19.97
N ASP A 93 -7.87 16.67 -19.29
CA ASP A 93 -6.41 16.79 -19.22
C ASP A 93 -5.80 15.74 -18.25
N TRP A 94 -6.47 15.37 -17.16
CA TRP A 94 -5.94 14.29 -16.30
C TRP A 94 -6.01 12.91 -16.95
N GLU A 95 -7.09 12.62 -17.69
CA GLU A 95 -7.23 11.35 -18.42
C GLU A 95 -6.16 11.23 -19.49
N THR A 96 -5.95 12.30 -20.24
CA THR A 96 -4.89 12.37 -21.26
C THR A 96 -3.50 12.22 -20.63
N ARG A 97 -3.21 12.96 -19.55
CA ARG A 97 -1.93 12.84 -18.81
C ARG A 97 -1.76 11.47 -18.16
N LYS A 98 -2.84 10.82 -17.74
CA LYS A 98 -2.80 9.44 -17.22
C LYS A 98 -2.50 8.47 -18.34
N ALA A 99 -3.21 8.55 -19.47
CA ALA A 99 -2.97 7.69 -20.63
C ALA A 99 -1.53 7.83 -21.16
N ILE A 100 -0.99 9.04 -21.22
CA ILE A 100 0.42 9.28 -21.59
C ILE A 100 1.37 8.60 -20.59
N ARG A 101 1.14 8.78 -19.28
CA ARG A 101 1.96 8.14 -18.23
C ARG A 101 1.89 6.62 -18.29
N ASP A 102 0.70 6.06 -18.49
CA ASP A 102 0.48 4.62 -18.58
C ASP A 102 1.16 4.05 -19.84
N SER A 103 1.04 4.74 -20.99
CA SER A 103 1.73 4.36 -22.23
C SER A 103 3.25 4.45 -22.10
N GLN A 104 3.78 5.46 -21.43
CA GLN A 104 5.21 5.60 -21.16
C GLN A 104 5.71 4.50 -20.22
N ALA A 105 4.96 4.20 -19.15
CA ALA A 105 5.28 3.13 -18.22
C ALA A 105 5.29 1.77 -18.91
N GLU A 106 4.36 1.51 -19.84
CA GLU A 106 4.31 0.27 -20.60
C GLU A 106 5.47 0.16 -21.60
N GLU A 107 5.85 1.25 -22.27
CA GLU A 107 7.03 1.26 -23.12
C GLU A 107 8.32 1.04 -22.31
N GLU A 108 8.49 1.73 -21.19
CA GLU A 108 9.63 1.50 -20.27
C GLU A 108 9.66 0.06 -19.76
N ARG A 109 8.49 -0.53 -19.46
CA ARG A 109 8.36 -1.93 -19.05
C ARG A 109 8.80 -2.87 -20.17
N ARG A 110 8.30 -2.69 -21.39
CA ARG A 110 8.69 -3.48 -22.58
C ARG A 110 10.19 -3.41 -22.84
N GLN A 111 10.78 -2.22 -22.74
CA GLN A 111 12.22 -2.03 -22.91
C GLN A 111 13.06 -2.68 -21.81
N ARG A 112 12.55 -2.75 -20.57
CA ARG A 112 13.21 -3.49 -19.48
C ARG A 112 13.12 -5.00 -19.72
N ILE A 113 11.93 -5.51 -20.04
CA ILE A 113 11.71 -6.93 -20.34
C ILE A 113 12.60 -7.40 -21.47
N ALA A 114 12.73 -6.61 -22.54
CA ALA A 114 13.57 -6.96 -23.69
C ALA A 114 15.06 -7.13 -23.34
N ARG A 115 15.53 -6.55 -22.23
CA ARG A 115 16.91 -6.67 -21.73
C ARG A 115 17.10 -7.80 -20.73
N GLU A 116 16.01 -8.40 -20.26
CA GLU A 116 16.09 -9.48 -19.29
C GLU A 116 16.62 -10.77 -19.94
N LEU A 117 17.54 -11.43 -19.25
CA LEU A 117 18.00 -12.74 -19.67
C LEU A 117 16.83 -13.75 -19.62
N PRO A 118 16.58 -14.55 -20.69
CA PRO A 118 15.50 -15.52 -20.70
C PRO A 118 15.57 -16.53 -19.56
N VAL A 119 14.41 -16.97 -19.04
CA VAL A 119 14.31 -17.87 -17.87
C VAL A 119 15.15 -19.14 -18.01
N ALA A 120 15.13 -19.78 -19.18
CA ALA A 120 15.93 -20.99 -19.41
C ALA A 120 17.44 -20.74 -19.28
N GLN A 121 17.92 -19.60 -19.81
CA GLN A 121 19.32 -19.19 -19.71
C GLN A 121 19.69 -18.79 -18.27
N ARG A 122 18.79 -18.07 -17.56
CA ARG A 122 18.97 -17.78 -16.12
C ARG A 122 19.14 -19.05 -15.32
N ASN A 123 18.26 -20.03 -15.52
CA ASN A 123 18.31 -21.31 -14.81
C ASN A 123 19.63 -22.04 -15.07
N GLN A 124 20.08 -22.11 -16.32
CA GLN A 124 21.37 -22.73 -16.66
C GLN A 124 22.54 -22.02 -15.96
N GLN A 125 22.59 -20.69 -16.04
CA GLN A 125 23.73 -19.92 -15.54
C GLN A 125 23.75 -19.84 -14.01
N TYR A 126 22.60 -19.75 -13.34
CA TYR A 126 22.55 -19.85 -11.88
C TYR A 126 22.94 -21.23 -11.38
N ARG A 127 22.53 -22.32 -12.06
CA ARG A 127 23.02 -23.67 -11.73
C ARG A 127 24.53 -23.76 -11.89
N GLN A 128 25.09 -23.21 -12.96
CA GLN A 128 26.54 -23.16 -13.17
C GLN A 128 27.25 -22.38 -12.04
N LEU A 129 26.75 -21.20 -11.68
CA LEU A 129 27.28 -20.39 -10.58
C LEU A 129 27.27 -21.19 -9.26
N LEU A 130 26.11 -21.71 -8.88
CA LEU A 130 25.91 -22.39 -7.60
C LEU A 130 26.67 -23.73 -7.52
N SER A 131 26.94 -24.41 -8.65
CA SER A 131 27.67 -25.68 -8.67
C SER A 131 29.09 -25.60 -8.10
N SER A 132 29.67 -24.39 -8.06
CA SER A 132 31.00 -24.11 -7.51
C SER A 132 30.99 -23.64 -6.05
N LEU A 133 29.81 -23.49 -5.45
CA LEU A 133 29.64 -23.00 -4.09
C LEU A 133 29.22 -24.14 -3.16
N SER A 134 29.56 -24.00 -1.89
CA SER A 134 29.15 -24.92 -0.83
C SER A 134 28.59 -24.14 0.36
N LEU A 135 27.82 -24.80 1.23
CA LEU A 135 27.39 -24.21 2.48
C LEU A 135 28.52 -24.30 3.53
N SER A 136 28.93 -23.17 4.08
CA SER A 136 29.95 -23.09 5.13
C SER A 136 29.38 -23.43 6.52
N ALA A 137 30.24 -23.85 7.44
CA ALA A 137 29.84 -24.18 8.82
C ALA A 137 29.18 -23.00 9.56
N ILE A 138 29.61 -21.76 9.28
CA ILE A 138 29.03 -20.55 9.90
C ILE A 138 27.58 -20.35 9.47
N ASP A 139 27.31 -20.48 8.16
CA ASP A 139 25.96 -20.28 7.64
C ASP A 139 25.06 -21.50 7.94
N LEU A 140 25.64 -22.70 8.04
CA LEU A 140 24.97 -23.88 8.57
C LEU A 140 24.47 -23.65 10.00
N ALA A 141 25.30 -23.07 10.87
CA ALA A 141 24.93 -22.74 12.24
C ALA A 141 23.80 -21.68 12.31
N ASP A 142 23.73 -20.75 11.35
CA ASP A 142 22.60 -19.80 11.25
C ASP A 142 21.27 -20.54 11.03
N PHE A 143 21.23 -21.54 10.16
CA PHE A 143 20.02 -22.34 9.93
C PHE A 143 19.65 -23.21 11.12
N GLN A 144 20.63 -23.85 11.77
CA GLN A 144 20.41 -24.65 12.98
C GLN A 144 19.83 -23.80 14.12
N ARG A 145 20.36 -22.58 14.32
CA ARG A 145 19.84 -21.62 15.30
C ARG A 145 18.40 -21.19 15.02
N ARG A 146 17.98 -21.24 13.75
CA ARG A 146 16.60 -20.98 13.32
C ARG A 146 15.69 -22.22 13.40
N GLY A 147 16.16 -23.29 14.05
CA GLY A 147 15.37 -24.50 14.28
C GLY A 147 15.20 -25.38 13.04
N MET A 148 16.04 -25.24 12.01
CA MET A 148 16.01 -26.13 10.86
C MET A 148 16.73 -27.45 11.16
N SER A 149 16.07 -28.56 10.89
CA SER A 149 16.64 -29.90 10.92
C SER A 149 17.65 -30.12 9.78
N PRO A 150 18.55 -31.12 9.88
CA PRO A 150 19.49 -31.44 8.80
C PRO A 150 18.81 -31.71 7.44
N VAL A 151 17.64 -32.36 7.45
CA VAL A 151 16.86 -32.64 6.24
C VAL A 151 16.29 -31.36 5.63
N GLU A 152 15.72 -30.48 6.47
CA GLU A 152 15.22 -29.17 6.01
C GLU A 152 16.36 -28.31 5.44
N ILE A 153 17.54 -28.31 6.07
CA ILE A 153 18.71 -27.55 5.58
C ILE A 153 19.17 -28.08 4.22
N SER A 154 19.29 -29.41 4.10
CA SER A 154 19.67 -30.03 2.84
C SER A 154 18.68 -29.73 1.72
N GLY A 155 17.37 -29.73 2.00
CA GLY A 155 16.34 -29.42 1.01
C GLY A 155 16.25 -27.94 0.63
N PHE A 156 16.67 -27.02 1.50
CA PHE A 156 16.59 -25.58 1.24
C PHE A 156 17.57 -25.11 0.15
N ASN A 157 18.65 -25.87 -0.09
CA ASN A 157 19.66 -25.59 -1.11
C ASN A 157 20.30 -24.17 -0.98
N ALA A 158 20.81 -23.84 0.20
CA ALA A 158 21.55 -22.60 0.43
C ALA A 158 23.06 -22.75 0.14
N PHE A 159 23.69 -21.66 -0.28
CA PHE A 159 25.10 -21.63 -0.71
C PHE A 159 25.82 -20.43 -0.10
N SER A 160 26.95 -20.66 0.57
CA SER A 160 27.76 -19.56 1.11
C SER A 160 28.47 -18.81 -0.01
N VAL A 161 28.58 -17.49 0.14
CA VAL A 161 29.21 -16.60 -0.84
C VAL A 161 30.09 -15.57 -0.14
N GLY A 162 31.23 -15.27 -0.77
CA GLY A 162 32.13 -14.20 -0.35
C GLY A 162 31.79 -12.86 -1.03
N GLN A 163 32.25 -11.77 -0.44
CA GLN A 163 32.04 -10.44 -1.01
C GLN A 163 32.81 -10.25 -2.34
N PHE A 164 32.13 -9.74 -3.37
CA PHE A 164 32.70 -9.34 -4.67
C PHE A 164 33.65 -10.37 -5.33
N GLN A 165 33.34 -11.67 -5.23
CA GLN A 165 34.17 -12.72 -5.82
C GLN A 165 34.13 -12.72 -7.36
N ARG A 166 35.26 -13.06 -7.99
CA ARG A 166 35.34 -13.22 -9.44
C ARG A 166 34.67 -14.52 -9.89
N VAL A 167 33.93 -14.44 -10.97
CA VAL A 167 33.25 -15.57 -11.62
C VAL A 167 33.58 -15.57 -13.11
N LYS A 168 33.70 -16.75 -13.69
CA LYS A 168 34.05 -16.94 -15.12
C LYS A 168 32.89 -17.60 -15.84
N ASN A 169 32.79 -17.33 -17.15
CA ASN A 169 31.86 -17.99 -18.06
C ASN A 169 30.38 -17.81 -17.68
N LEU A 170 30.01 -16.63 -17.16
CA LEU A 170 28.63 -16.22 -16.93
C LEU A 170 28.32 -14.99 -17.80
N SER A 171 27.08 -14.85 -18.23
CA SER A 171 26.64 -13.71 -19.01
C SER A 171 26.74 -12.42 -18.18
N PRO A 172 27.21 -11.30 -18.76
CA PRO A 172 27.12 -9.99 -18.10
C PRO A 172 25.67 -9.56 -17.86
N ASP A 173 24.70 -10.13 -18.59
CA ASP A 173 23.28 -9.83 -18.45
C ASP A 173 22.61 -10.63 -17.32
N LEU A 174 23.31 -11.62 -16.73
CA LEU A 174 22.78 -12.35 -15.59
C LEU A 174 22.69 -11.41 -14.37
N PRO A 175 21.53 -11.29 -13.70
CA PRO A 175 21.41 -10.43 -12.53
C PRO A 175 22.41 -10.83 -11.44
N GLY A 176 23.22 -9.87 -11.03
CA GLY A 176 24.33 -10.06 -10.09
C GLY A 176 25.71 -9.99 -10.68
N ILE A 177 25.86 -10.07 -12.00
CA ILE A 177 27.17 -10.04 -12.64
C ILE A 177 27.51 -8.61 -13.05
N LEU A 178 28.51 -8.02 -12.40
CA LEU A 178 29.05 -6.71 -12.75
C LEU A 178 30.00 -6.82 -13.95
N PRO A 179 30.25 -5.70 -14.67
CA PRO A 179 31.29 -5.65 -15.68
C PRO A 179 32.63 -6.19 -15.17
N GLY A 180 33.28 -7.04 -15.97
CA GLY A 180 34.53 -7.70 -15.60
C GLY A 180 34.36 -9.04 -14.86
N GLY A 181 33.14 -9.59 -14.79
CA GLY A 181 32.89 -10.93 -14.22
C GLY A 181 33.00 -10.95 -12.70
N ILE A 182 32.49 -9.90 -12.03
CA ILE A 182 32.48 -9.79 -10.57
C ILE A 182 31.06 -10.03 -10.08
N LEU A 183 30.88 -10.93 -9.12
CA LEU A 183 29.60 -11.20 -8.50
C LEU A 183 29.27 -10.10 -7.48
N ASN A 184 28.21 -9.32 -7.72
CA ASN A 184 27.71 -8.25 -6.84
C ASN A 184 27.08 -8.80 -5.56
N SER A 185 27.92 -9.37 -4.71
CA SER A 185 27.54 -10.08 -3.50
C SER A 185 28.29 -9.51 -2.31
N GLN A 186 27.69 -9.68 -1.14
CA GLN A 186 28.33 -9.44 0.15
C GLN A 186 28.68 -10.78 0.80
N SER A 187 29.46 -10.78 1.88
CA SER A 187 29.67 -12.02 2.65
C SER A 187 28.34 -12.50 3.26
N GLY A 188 28.00 -13.78 3.06
CA GLY A 188 26.77 -14.39 3.56
C GLY A 188 26.38 -15.64 2.79
N TYR A 189 25.08 -15.85 2.56
CA TYR A 189 24.60 -16.97 1.76
C TYR A 189 23.48 -16.58 0.80
N PHE A 190 23.44 -17.27 -0.33
CA PHE A 190 22.32 -17.25 -1.27
C PHE A 190 21.35 -18.39 -0.99
N TRP A 191 20.13 -18.21 -1.46
CA TRP A 191 19.26 -19.32 -1.83
C TRP A 191 18.64 -19.03 -3.22
N PRO A 192 18.46 -20.07 -4.04
CA PRO A 192 17.80 -19.95 -5.33
C PRO A 192 16.28 -19.83 -5.16
N LEU A 193 15.68 -18.95 -5.96
CA LEU A 193 14.24 -18.88 -6.14
C LEU A 193 13.85 -19.65 -7.40
N TYR A 194 12.90 -20.56 -7.24
CA TYR A 194 12.34 -21.34 -8.33
C TYR A 194 10.95 -20.82 -8.69
N ASN A 195 10.66 -20.72 -9.98
CA ASN A 195 9.31 -20.52 -10.46
C ASN A 195 8.46 -21.80 -10.30
N VAL A 196 7.17 -21.72 -10.63
CA VAL A 196 6.25 -22.86 -10.53
C VAL A 196 6.68 -24.06 -11.39
N HIS A 197 7.46 -23.83 -12.44
CA HIS A 197 8.00 -24.86 -13.35
C HIS A 197 9.33 -25.47 -12.89
N GLY A 198 9.86 -25.06 -11.72
CA GLY A 198 11.10 -25.60 -11.16
C GLY A 198 12.39 -25.03 -11.79
N GLN A 199 12.30 -23.90 -12.48
CA GLN A 199 13.45 -23.21 -13.06
C GLN A 199 13.97 -22.15 -12.08
N MET A 200 15.29 -22.07 -11.89
CA MET A 200 15.91 -21.01 -11.07
C MET A 200 15.83 -19.67 -11.81
N VAL A 201 15.14 -18.70 -11.23
CA VAL A 201 14.87 -17.40 -11.89
C VAL A 201 15.60 -16.23 -11.26
N ALA A 202 15.97 -16.34 -9.99
CA ALA A 202 16.69 -15.32 -9.25
C ALA A 202 17.42 -15.93 -8.04
N LEU A 203 18.38 -15.18 -7.51
CA LEU A 203 19.00 -15.45 -6.21
C LEU A 203 18.70 -14.29 -5.26
N GLN A 204 18.33 -14.61 -4.03
CA GLN A 204 18.33 -13.64 -2.93
C GLN A 204 19.44 -14.01 -1.95
N GLN A 205 20.03 -12.98 -1.35
CA GLN A 205 21.14 -13.12 -0.43
C GLN A 205 20.75 -12.66 0.97
N ARG A 206 21.13 -13.43 1.99
CA ARG A 206 21.24 -12.93 3.36
C ARG A 206 22.67 -12.51 3.63
N LYS A 207 22.88 -11.30 4.14
CA LYS A 207 24.20 -10.81 4.55
C LYS A 207 24.58 -11.35 5.92
N ARG A 208 25.86 -11.68 6.11
CA ARG A 208 26.43 -12.05 7.41
C ARG A 208 26.61 -10.80 8.28
N ASN A 209 26.47 -10.95 9.60
CA ASN A 209 26.75 -9.92 10.62
C ASN A 209 25.95 -8.60 10.48
N VAL A 210 24.68 -8.69 10.05
CA VAL A 210 23.79 -7.52 10.00
C VAL A 210 22.66 -7.71 11.01
N SER A 211 22.53 -6.78 11.96
CA SER A 211 21.61 -6.92 13.09
C SER A 211 20.14 -6.77 12.65
N GLU A 212 19.76 -5.73 11.91
CA GLU A 212 18.31 -5.48 11.65
C GLU A 212 17.98 -4.94 10.25
N ASP A 213 18.70 -3.93 9.75
CA ASP A 213 18.34 -3.27 8.48
C ASP A 213 19.00 -3.89 7.24
N ASN A 214 18.22 -3.96 6.17
CA ASN A 214 18.69 -4.40 4.85
C ASN A 214 19.34 -5.79 4.91
N ARG A 215 18.87 -6.71 5.77
CA ARG A 215 19.46 -8.05 5.98
C ARG A 215 19.48 -8.89 4.70
N TYR A 216 18.49 -8.68 3.84
CA TYR A 216 18.31 -9.40 2.58
C TYR A 216 18.49 -8.46 1.40
N ILE A 217 19.21 -8.91 0.38
CA ILE A 217 19.38 -8.17 -0.88
C ILE A 217 19.09 -9.11 -2.06
N TRP A 218 18.46 -8.55 -3.09
CA TRP A 218 18.38 -9.24 -4.37
C TRP A 218 19.74 -9.23 -5.06
N LEU A 219 20.10 -10.36 -5.65
CA LEU A 219 21.24 -10.38 -6.53
C LEU A 219 20.89 -9.59 -7.81
N SER A 220 21.66 -8.53 -8.08
CA SER A 220 21.38 -7.54 -9.12
C SER A 220 22.68 -6.95 -9.64
N SER A 221 22.78 -6.67 -10.95
CA SER A 221 23.85 -5.86 -11.51
C SER A 221 23.46 -4.39 -11.68
N SER A 222 22.18 -4.06 -11.45
CA SER A 222 21.73 -2.66 -11.33
C SER A 222 22.26 -2.05 -10.05
N THR A 223 23.11 -1.04 -10.18
CA THR A 223 23.71 -0.30 -9.06
C THR A 223 23.72 1.20 -9.36
N LYS A 224 24.05 2.04 -8.36
CA LYS A 224 24.22 3.49 -8.61
C LYS A 224 25.27 3.81 -9.69
N ARG A 225 26.27 2.93 -9.87
CA ARG A 225 27.33 3.08 -10.89
C ARG A 225 27.03 2.32 -12.18
N ASN A 226 25.98 1.51 -12.19
CA ASN A 226 25.50 0.75 -13.34
C ASN A 226 23.97 0.74 -13.33
N PRO A 227 23.30 1.89 -13.56
CA PRO A 227 21.84 2.00 -13.41
C PRO A 227 21.10 1.13 -14.42
N GLU A 228 21.68 0.93 -15.61
CA GLU A 228 21.14 0.08 -16.68
C GLU A 228 21.42 -1.42 -16.49
N GLY A 229 22.03 -1.82 -15.36
CA GLY A 229 22.25 -3.23 -15.04
C GLY A 229 20.96 -4.00 -14.82
N ASN A 230 21.04 -5.33 -14.93
CA ASN A 230 19.87 -6.21 -14.80
C ASN A 230 19.56 -6.50 -13.32
N GLY A 231 18.29 -6.25 -12.96
CA GLY A 231 17.75 -6.58 -11.64
C GLY A 231 17.19 -8.00 -11.57
N PRO A 232 16.63 -8.41 -10.42
CA PRO A 232 16.07 -9.75 -10.23
C PRO A 232 14.79 -10.02 -11.04
N HIS A 233 14.19 -8.97 -11.62
CA HIS A 233 12.90 -9.05 -12.30
C HIS A 233 12.88 -10.09 -13.42
N VAL A 234 11.73 -10.71 -13.62
CA VAL A 234 11.45 -11.69 -14.68
C VAL A 234 10.12 -11.28 -15.30
N ASN A 235 10.09 -11.09 -16.61
CA ASN A 235 8.95 -10.52 -17.32
C ASN A 235 8.48 -9.19 -16.69
N GLY A 236 9.43 -8.38 -16.20
CA GLY A 236 9.14 -7.07 -15.61
C GLY A 236 8.56 -7.12 -14.20
N GLU A 237 8.38 -8.31 -13.61
CA GLU A 237 7.85 -8.50 -12.26
C GLU A 237 8.91 -9.04 -11.30
N LEU A 238 8.74 -8.81 -10.01
CA LEU A 238 9.62 -9.43 -9.02
C LEU A 238 9.33 -10.94 -8.94
N PRO A 239 10.36 -11.79 -8.89
CA PRO A 239 10.16 -13.23 -8.83
C PRO A 239 9.50 -13.63 -7.50
N LEU A 240 8.53 -14.52 -7.59
CA LEU A 240 7.92 -15.19 -6.44
C LEU A 240 8.65 -16.52 -6.18
N ALA A 241 8.86 -16.85 -4.91
CA ALA A 241 9.44 -18.13 -4.52
C ALA A 241 8.34 -19.20 -4.46
N VAL A 242 8.50 -20.31 -5.17
CA VAL A 242 7.52 -21.40 -5.15
C VAL A 242 8.14 -22.64 -4.53
N TYR A 243 7.57 -23.07 -3.39
CA TYR A 243 7.92 -24.32 -2.71
C TYR A 243 6.78 -25.31 -2.87
N LYS A 244 7.08 -26.49 -3.39
CA LYS A 244 6.09 -27.54 -3.67
C LYS A 244 6.46 -28.79 -2.87
N PRO A 245 5.74 -29.11 -1.79
CA PRO A 245 5.81 -30.43 -1.21
C PRO A 245 5.07 -31.39 -2.17
N GLY A 246 5.58 -32.60 -2.35
CA GLY A 246 4.84 -33.61 -3.10
C GLY A 246 3.56 -34.02 -2.38
N GLY A 247 2.64 -34.66 -3.10
CA GLY A 247 1.39 -35.20 -2.53
C GLY A 247 0.16 -34.32 -2.77
N PRO A 248 -1.03 -34.80 -2.36
CA PRO A 248 -2.29 -34.07 -2.52
C PRO A 248 -2.38 -32.90 -1.54
N TYR A 249 -3.02 -31.82 -1.95
CA TYR A 249 -3.29 -30.64 -1.13
C TYR A 249 -4.63 -30.01 -1.52
N ASN A 250 -5.24 -29.31 -0.57
CA ASN A 250 -6.48 -28.55 -0.75
C ASN A 250 -6.29 -27.04 -0.51
N ARG A 251 -5.06 -26.61 -0.21
CA ARG A 251 -4.70 -25.21 0.08
C ARG A 251 -3.41 -24.83 -0.62
N ILE A 252 -3.31 -23.55 -0.98
CA ILE A 252 -2.06 -22.92 -1.42
C ILE A 252 -1.74 -21.78 -0.45
N ALA A 253 -0.56 -21.80 0.14
CA ALA A 253 -0.14 -20.84 1.16
C ALA A 253 0.55 -19.62 0.55
N LEU A 254 0.16 -18.42 1.00
CA LEU A 254 0.89 -17.17 0.74
C LEU A 254 1.60 -16.73 2.02
N VAL A 255 2.92 -16.63 1.98
CA VAL A 255 3.77 -16.30 3.15
C VAL A 255 4.80 -15.21 2.82
N GLU A 256 4.95 -14.19 3.68
CA GLU A 256 5.93 -13.13 3.45
C GLU A 256 7.38 -13.64 3.43
N GLY A 257 8.20 -13.04 2.57
CA GLY A 257 9.59 -13.43 2.32
C GLY A 257 9.69 -14.45 1.20
N THR A 258 10.93 -14.75 0.78
CA THR A 258 11.21 -15.68 -0.32
C THR A 258 12.14 -16.82 0.07
N GLY A 259 12.52 -16.90 1.35
CA GLY A 259 13.54 -17.82 1.85
C GLY A 259 13.00 -18.82 2.86
N VAL A 260 13.67 -18.91 4.01
CA VAL A 260 13.40 -19.97 5.01
C VAL A 260 11.96 -19.99 5.51
N LYS A 261 11.31 -18.83 5.69
CA LYS A 261 9.93 -18.77 6.21
C LYS A 261 8.91 -19.50 5.31
N PRO A 262 8.75 -19.14 4.03
CA PRO A 262 7.86 -19.88 3.12
C PRO A 262 8.32 -21.34 2.90
N TYR A 263 9.63 -21.61 2.90
CA TYR A 263 10.15 -22.97 2.78
C TYR A 263 9.72 -23.87 3.95
N LEU A 264 9.95 -23.43 5.19
CA LEU A 264 9.61 -24.20 6.39
C LEU A 264 8.10 -24.43 6.49
N LEU A 265 7.28 -23.43 6.18
CA LEU A 265 5.83 -23.63 6.12
C LEU A 265 5.46 -24.74 5.13
N SER A 266 6.06 -24.70 3.93
CA SER A 266 5.80 -25.70 2.90
C SER A 266 6.16 -27.12 3.37
N GLN A 267 7.31 -27.27 4.02
CA GLN A 267 7.76 -28.58 4.51
C GLN A 267 6.93 -29.08 5.69
N ARG A 268 6.60 -28.20 6.65
CA ARG A 268 5.94 -28.58 7.91
C ARG A 268 4.44 -28.80 7.76
N LEU A 269 3.77 -28.06 6.87
CA LEU A 269 2.34 -28.22 6.60
C LEU A 269 2.04 -29.06 5.36
N HIS A 270 3.07 -29.47 4.61
CA HIS A 270 2.91 -30.16 3.32
C HIS A 270 1.98 -29.42 2.35
N LEU A 271 2.08 -28.07 2.32
CA LEU A 271 1.34 -27.21 1.41
C LEU A 271 2.26 -26.56 0.36
N PRO A 272 1.81 -26.43 -0.91
CA PRO A 272 2.45 -25.53 -1.84
C PRO A 272 2.44 -24.11 -1.30
N THR A 273 3.61 -23.47 -1.26
CA THR A 273 3.79 -22.15 -0.66
C THR A 273 4.41 -21.18 -1.64
N ILE A 274 3.80 -20.01 -1.78
CA ILE A 274 4.26 -18.91 -2.62
C ILE A 274 4.77 -17.78 -1.71
N GLY A 275 6.09 -17.58 -1.73
CA GLY A 275 6.77 -16.51 -1.01
C GLY A 275 6.92 -15.24 -1.84
N ALA A 276 6.63 -14.07 -1.24
CA ALA A 276 6.92 -12.75 -1.83
C ALA A 276 7.75 -11.87 -0.89
N ALA A 277 8.81 -11.26 -1.42
CA ALA A 277 9.62 -10.33 -0.64
C ALA A 277 8.78 -9.12 -0.18
N GLY A 278 8.70 -8.89 1.13
CA GLY A 278 7.90 -7.79 1.72
C GLY A 278 6.39 -7.93 1.52
N GLY A 279 5.88 -9.14 1.25
CA GLY A 279 4.45 -9.39 1.04
C GLY A 279 3.88 -8.79 -0.26
N LEU A 280 4.74 -8.57 -1.26
CA LEU A 280 4.40 -7.84 -2.49
C LEU A 280 3.85 -8.70 -3.64
N TRP A 281 3.00 -9.70 -3.37
CA TRP A 281 2.43 -10.54 -4.45
C TRP A 281 1.63 -9.73 -5.48
N ALA A 282 0.86 -8.73 -5.02
CA ALA A 282 0.06 -7.87 -5.91
C ALA A 282 0.91 -6.94 -6.80
N SER A 283 2.24 -6.89 -6.58
CA SER A 283 3.19 -6.23 -7.48
C SER A 283 3.75 -7.18 -8.55
N SER A 284 3.31 -8.44 -8.55
CA SER A 284 3.68 -9.45 -9.55
C SER A 284 2.45 -10.28 -9.95
N PRO A 285 1.36 -9.62 -10.39
CA PRO A 285 0.09 -10.26 -10.73
C PRO A 285 0.21 -11.34 -11.80
N GLU A 286 1.02 -11.17 -12.85
CA GLU A 286 1.12 -12.14 -13.94
C GLU A 286 1.79 -13.44 -13.46
N THR A 287 2.91 -13.31 -12.74
CA THR A 287 3.66 -14.42 -12.14
C THR A 287 2.80 -15.14 -11.08
N LEU A 288 2.07 -14.38 -10.28
CA LEU A 288 1.15 -14.93 -9.27
C LEU A 288 0.02 -15.73 -9.95
N TYR A 289 -0.63 -15.15 -10.96
CA TYR A 289 -1.72 -15.79 -11.67
C TYR A 289 -1.27 -17.10 -12.35
N GLU A 290 -0.14 -17.08 -13.06
CA GLU A 290 0.45 -18.28 -13.67
C GLU A 290 0.74 -19.35 -12.61
N THR A 291 1.37 -18.96 -11.51
CA THR A 291 1.72 -19.87 -10.41
C THR A 291 0.47 -20.53 -9.82
N LEU A 292 -0.56 -19.74 -9.51
CA LEU A 292 -1.81 -20.25 -8.95
C LEU A 292 -2.56 -21.15 -9.93
N LYS A 293 -2.56 -20.81 -11.22
CA LYS A 293 -3.16 -21.64 -12.26
C LYS A 293 -2.51 -23.01 -12.33
N VAL A 294 -1.17 -23.06 -12.38
CA VAL A 294 -0.42 -24.33 -12.46
C VAL A 294 -0.61 -25.17 -11.21
N LEU A 295 -0.57 -24.55 -10.02
CA LEU A 295 -0.81 -25.27 -8.77
C LEU A 295 -2.27 -25.77 -8.67
N SER A 296 -3.26 -24.95 -9.01
CA SER A 296 -4.66 -25.36 -8.98
C SER A 296 -4.94 -26.52 -9.93
N GLN A 297 -4.30 -26.56 -11.10
CA GLN A 297 -4.40 -27.67 -12.05
C GLN A 297 -3.76 -28.97 -11.55
N ALA A 298 -2.77 -28.88 -10.67
CA ALA A 298 -2.09 -30.04 -10.08
C ALA A 298 -2.80 -30.57 -8.82
N ALA A 299 -3.76 -29.82 -8.27
CA ALA A 299 -4.57 -30.23 -7.13
C ALA A 299 -5.73 -31.14 -7.58
N SER A 300 -6.20 -32.03 -6.69
CA SER A 300 -7.36 -32.89 -6.96
C SER A 300 -8.68 -32.12 -7.04
N GLU A 301 -8.76 -31.00 -6.31
CA GLU A 301 -9.91 -30.10 -6.23
C GLU A 301 -9.40 -28.66 -6.25
N GLN A 302 -10.28 -27.70 -6.54
CA GLN A 302 -9.92 -26.27 -6.52
C GLN A 302 -9.42 -25.88 -5.11
N PRO A 303 -8.13 -25.53 -4.93
CA PRO A 303 -7.60 -25.26 -3.62
C PRO A 303 -8.03 -23.88 -3.10
N THR A 304 -8.19 -23.76 -1.78
CA THR A 304 -8.37 -22.46 -1.12
C THR A 304 -7.03 -21.76 -0.98
N ILE A 305 -6.98 -20.47 -1.28
CA ILE A 305 -5.77 -19.66 -1.10
C ILE A 305 -5.74 -19.16 0.34
N THR A 306 -4.73 -19.58 1.11
CA THR A 306 -4.59 -19.23 2.52
C THR A 306 -3.45 -18.23 2.72
N LEU A 307 -3.76 -17.03 3.21
CA LEU A 307 -2.77 -16.03 3.61
C LEU A 307 -2.26 -16.32 5.02
N TYR A 308 -0.94 -16.35 5.20
CA TYR A 308 -0.26 -16.47 6.50
C TYR A 308 0.47 -15.16 6.81
N PRO A 309 -0.22 -14.16 7.39
CA PRO A 309 0.35 -12.85 7.64
C PRO A 309 1.38 -12.88 8.78
N ASP A 310 2.40 -12.02 8.67
CA ASP A 310 3.41 -11.83 9.72
C ASP A 310 2.80 -11.32 11.03
N ALA A 311 3.47 -11.64 12.14
CA ALA A 311 3.05 -11.17 13.46
C ALA A 311 3.03 -9.64 13.50
N GLY A 312 1.95 -9.08 14.06
CA GLY A 312 1.76 -7.64 14.15
C GLY A 312 1.41 -6.93 12.82
N ALA A 313 1.17 -7.67 11.73
CA ALA A 313 0.84 -7.06 10.45
C ALA A 313 -0.39 -6.14 10.50
N VAL A 314 -1.42 -6.50 11.26
CA VAL A 314 -2.64 -5.69 11.42
C VAL A 314 -2.38 -4.33 12.09
N ARG A 315 -1.25 -4.18 12.78
CA ARG A 315 -0.79 -2.92 13.41
C ARG A 315 0.16 -2.11 12.52
N ASN A 316 0.57 -2.65 11.38
CA ASN A 316 1.36 -1.93 10.39
C ASN A 316 0.50 -1.68 9.15
N LEU A 317 -0.11 -0.49 9.06
CA LEU A 317 -1.03 -0.14 7.97
C LEU A 317 -0.42 -0.31 6.58
N ASN A 318 0.89 -0.13 6.42
CA ASN A 318 1.55 -0.34 5.13
C ASN A 318 1.57 -1.82 4.75
N VAL A 319 1.95 -2.70 5.68
CA VAL A 319 1.96 -4.16 5.46
C VAL A 319 0.54 -4.68 5.28
N PHE A 320 -0.37 -4.28 6.16
CA PHE A 320 -1.78 -4.64 6.10
C PHE A 320 -2.42 -4.30 4.75
N ARG A 321 -2.16 -3.09 4.22
CA ARG A 321 -2.66 -2.69 2.91
C ARG A 321 -2.09 -3.54 1.76
N GLN A 322 -0.86 -4.06 1.86
CA GLN A 322 -0.35 -5.00 0.85
C GLN A 322 -1.13 -6.32 0.88
N TYR A 323 -1.41 -6.85 2.07
CA TYR A 323 -2.25 -8.04 2.21
C TYR A 323 -3.66 -7.82 1.67
N GLN A 324 -4.28 -6.66 1.93
CA GLN A 324 -5.59 -6.33 1.34
C GLN A 324 -5.56 -6.26 -0.19
N ARG A 325 -4.46 -5.76 -0.77
CA ARG A 325 -4.31 -5.70 -2.23
C ARG A 325 -4.26 -7.08 -2.86
N VAL A 326 -3.49 -8.02 -2.29
CA VAL A 326 -3.46 -9.39 -2.81
C VAL A 326 -4.78 -10.11 -2.57
N ILE A 327 -5.43 -9.93 -1.41
CA ILE A 327 -6.75 -10.52 -1.15
C ILE A 327 -7.76 -10.08 -2.23
N ARG A 328 -7.89 -8.77 -2.49
CA ARG A 328 -8.79 -8.26 -3.53
C ARG A 328 -8.46 -8.84 -4.90
N LEU A 329 -7.18 -8.86 -5.27
CA LEU A 329 -6.74 -9.39 -6.56
C LEU A 329 -7.13 -10.88 -6.73
N LEU A 330 -6.98 -11.68 -5.68
CA LEU A 330 -7.36 -13.10 -5.70
C LEU A 330 -8.88 -13.30 -5.77
N GLU A 331 -9.64 -12.52 -5.00
CA GLU A 331 -11.11 -12.54 -5.01
C GLU A 331 -11.66 -12.10 -6.39
N GLU A 332 -11.06 -11.07 -7.02
CA GLU A 332 -11.37 -10.62 -8.38
C GLU A 332 -11.12 -11.71 -9.44
N TRP A 333 -10.11 -12.56 -9.23
CA TRP A 333 -9.85 -13.73 -10.08
C TRP A 333 -10.73 -14.93 -9.77
N GLY A 334 -11.65 -14.83 -8.80
CA GLY A 334 -12.59 -15.88 -8.44
C GLY A 334 -12.03 -16.96 -7.51
N TYR A 335 -10.87 -16.74 -6.87
CA TYR A 335 -10.35 -17.67 -5.87
C TYR A 335 -11.07 -17.54 -4.53
N SER A 336 -11.26 -18.66 -3.83
CA SER A 336 -11.63 -18.64 -2.41
C SER A 336 -10.39 -18.27 -1.59
N VAL A 337 -10.53 -17.29 -0.71
CA VAL A 337 -9.43 -16.76 0.10
C VAL A 337 -9.78 -16.83 1.58
N GLU A 338 -8.81 -17.26 2.38
CA GLU A 338 -8.91 -17.25 3.83
C GLU A 338 -7.57 -16.83 4.46
N VAL A 339 -7.58 -16.59 5.78
CA VAL A 339 -6.43 -16.13 6.55
C VAL A 339 -6.15 -17.12 7.67
N ALA A 340 -4.91 -17.62 7.73
CA ALA A 340 -4.42 -18.44 8.82
C ALA A 340 -4.18 -17.57 10.07
N TRP A 341 -4.76 -17.99 11.19
CA TRP A 341 -4.78 -17.19 12.41
C TRP A 341 -4.44 -18.01 13.65
N TRP A 342 -3.42 -17.55 14.39
CA TRP A 342 -2.99 -18.11 15.66
C TRP A 342 -2.90 -17.03 16.76
N GLY A 343 -3.53 -15.87 16.55
CA GLY A 343 -3.57 -14.77 17.53
C GLY A 343 -2.47 -13.74 17.37
N GLN A 344 -1.83 -13.68 16.19
CA GLN A 344 -0.61 -12.93 15.90
C GLN A 344 -0.78 -11.40 15.76
N ASN A 345 -1.47 -10.77 16.71
CA ASN A 345 -1.80 -9.34 16.70
C ASN A 345 -0.63 -8.40 17.01
N TYR A 346 0.35 -8.86 17.79
CA TYR A 346 1.44 -8.03 18.31
C TYR A 346 2.78 -8.73 18.10
N LYS A 347 3.80 -7.99 17.65
CA LYS A 347 5.16 -8.53 17.50
C LYS A 347 5.81 -8.94 18.82
N ASP A 348 5.46 -8.26 19.91
CA ASP A 348 6.11 -8.46 21.21
C ASP A 348 5.72 -9.81 21.85
N ASN A 349 4.53 -10.31 21.54
CA ASN A 349 3.93 -11.49 22.19
C ASN A 349 3.50 -12.56 21.19
N SER A 350 3.85 -12.41 19.91
CA SER A 350 3.51 -13.37 18.88
C SER A 350 4.66 -13.51 17.91
N CYS A 351 4.95 -14.75 17.55
CA CYS A 351 6.01 -15.09 16.61
C CYS A 351 5.44 -15.30 15.21
N ASP A 352 6.33 -15.24 14.23
CA ASP A 352 6.00 -15.51 12.84
C ASP A 352 5.77 -17.01 12.62
N ILE A 353 5.19 -17.37 11.46
CA ILE A 353 4.80 -18.75 11.16
C ILE A 353 5.97 -19.76 11.18
N ASP A 354 7.19 -19.34 10.86
CA ASP A 354 8.37 -20.23 10.88
C ASP A 354 8.89 -20.52 12.29
N GLU A 355 8.44 -19.75 13.28
CA GLU A 355 8.83 -19.85 14.68
C GLU A 355 7.83 -20.66 15.52
N LEU A 356 6.68 -21.06 14.93
CA LEU A 356 5.70 -21.91 15.61
C LEU A 356 6.20 -23.35 15.73
N ASN A 357 5.97 -23.93 16.91
CA ASN A 357 6.19 -25.35 17.18
C ASN A 357 5.03 -26.21 16.65
N PRO A 358 5.16 -27.55 16.58
CA PRO A 358 4.12 -28.42 16.03
C PRO A 358 2.74 -28.30 16.71
N ILE A 359 2.69 -28.03 18.01
CA ILE A 359 1.43 -27.87 18.76
C ILE A 359 0.76 -26.56 18.35
N GLU A 360 1.53 -25.48 18.23
CA GLU A 360 1.03 -24.17 17.80
C GLU A 360 0.54 -24.19 16.35
N LEU A 361 1.26 -24.88 15.46
CA LEU A 361 0.85 -25.10 14.07
C LEU A 361 -0.51 -25.81 14.00
N ALA A 362 -0.76 -26.79 14.87
CA ALA A 362 -2.03 -27.52 14.93
C ALA A 362 -3.20 -26.65 15.43
N HIS A 363 -2.93 -25.53 16.10
CA HIS A 363 -3.94 -24.59 16.59
C HIS A 363 -4.25 -23.45 15.61
N ILE A 364 -3.65 -23.43 14.42
CA ILE A 364 -3.99 -22.45 13.40
C ILE A 364 -5.46 -22.60 13.01
N VAL A 365 -6.21 -21.52 13.17
CA VAL A 365 -7.61 -21.44 12.74
C VAL A 365 -7.68 -20.62 11.47
N PHE A 366 -8.47 -21.09 10.50
CA PHE A 366 -8.67 -20.36 9.26
C PHE A 366 -9.89 -19.45 9.35
N LYS A 367 -9.69 -18.19 8.97
CA LYS A 367 -10.67 -17.12 9.11
C LYS A 367 -11.01 -16.53 7.75
N PRO A 368 -12.26 -16.10 7.53
CA PRO A 368 -12.64 -15.40 6.31
C PRO A 368 -11.93 -14.03 6.20
N THR A 369 -11.81 -13.51 4.99
CA THR A 369 -11.09 -12.23 4.72
C THR A 369 -11.71 -11.04 5.45
N TRP A 370 -13.03 -11.02 5.65
CA TRP A 370 -13.70 -9.95 6.43
C TRP A 370 -13.22 -9.87 7.88
N PHE A 371 -12.85 -11.00 8.50
CA PHE A 371 -12.32 -11.02 9.86
C PHE A 371 -10.99 -10.25 9.90
N PHE A 372 -10.07 -10.57 8.99
CA PHE A 372 -8.78 -9.90 8.91
C PHE A 372 -8.91 -8.42 8.57
N ASN A 373 -9.82 -8.10 7.63
CA ASN A 373 -10.16 -6.71 7.29
C ASN A 373 -10.68 -5.90 8.48
N SER A 374 -11.51 -6.51 9.33
CA SER A 374 -12.07 -5.84 10.51
C SER A 374 -10.99 -5.44 11.53
N LEU A 375 -9.93 -6.25 11.70
CA LEU A 375 -8.85 -5.98 12.65
C LEU A 375 -8.01 -4.75 12.24
N GLY A 376 -7.64 -4.65 10.96
CA GLY A 376 -6.87 -3.49 10.49
C GLY A 376 -7.70 -2.21 10.48
N LEU A 377 -9.01 -2.31 10.20
CA LEU A 377 -9.93 -1.18 10.30
C LEU A 377 -10.06 -0.67 11.74
N GLU A 378 -10.21 -1.57 12.72
CA GLU A 378 -10.23 -1.20 14.13
C GLU A 378 -8.95 -0.45 14.53
N TYR A 379 -7.79 -0.91 14.06
CA TYR A 379 -6.53 -0.23 14.32
C TYR A 379 -6.43 1.14 13.64
N GLU A 380 -6.77 1.25 12.36
CA GLU A 380 -6.74 2.51 11.61
C GLU A 380 -7.65 3.56 12.26
N LEU A 381 -8.85 3.16 12.69
CA LEU A 381 -9.77 4.01 13.43
C LEU A 381 -9.21 4.43 14.79
N GLY A 382 -8.56 3.52 15.51
CA GLY A 382 -7.88 3.85 16.77
C GLY A 382 -6.78 4.91 16.56
N GLN A 383 -5.99 4.79 15.50
CA GLN A 383 -4.97 5.78 15.15
C GLN A 383 -5.58 7.12 14.74
N LEU A 384 -6.65 7.11 13.96
CA LEU A 384 -7.38 8.32 13.59
C LEU A 384 -7.94 9.01 14.83
N PHE A 385 -8.53 8.27 15.76
CA PHE A 385 -9.06 8.81 17.01
C PHE A 385 -7.98 9.47 17.88
N LEU A 386 -6.82 8.83 18.05
CA LEU A 386 -5.71 9.44 18.79
C LEU A 386 -5.27 10.77 18.15
N LYS A 387 -5.28 10.85 16.82
CA LYS A 387 -5.00 12.11 16.10
C LYS A 387 -6.12 13.13 16.30
N LEU A 388 -7.37 12.72 16.19
CA LEU A 388 -8.54 13.59 16.38
C LEU A 388 -8.63 14.15 17.80
N ASN A 389 -8.31 13.35 18.83
CA ASN A 389 -8.24 13.83 20.21
C ASN A 389 -7.09 14.82 20.46
N GLY A 390 -6.07 14.80 19.60
CA GLY A 390 -4.99 15.78 19.60
C GLY A 390 -5.33 17.06 18.84
N LEU A 391 -6.47 17.13 18.15
CA LEU A 391 -6.92 18.35 17.49
C LEU A 391 -7.45 19.33 18.55
N THR A 392 -6.64 20.34 18.82
CA THR A 392 -7.08 21.56 19.50
C THR A 392 -7.29 22.62 18.43
N ASP A 393 -8.47 22.63 17.81
CA ASP A 393 -8.85 23.71 16.92
C ASP A 393 -9.37 24.89 17.72
N THR A 394 -8.82 26.07 17.46
CA THR A 394 -9.41 27.32 17.91
C THR A 394 -10.70 27.53 17.11
N PRO A 395 -11.83 27.86 17.77
CA PRO A 395 -13.08 28.08 17.06
C PRO A 395 -12.91 29.19 16.03
N THR A 396 -13.28 28.92 14.78
CA THR A 396 -13.27 29.92 13.69
C THR A 396 -14.17 31.12 14.04
N VAL A 397 -15.28 30.85 14.73
CA VAL A 397 -16.22 31.85 15.22
C VAL A 397 -16.64 31.51 16.64
N THR A 398 -16.61 32.50 17.54
CA THR A 398 -17.13 32.38 18.90
C THR A 398 -18.45 33.14 19.02
N ILE A 399 -19.53 32.42 19.33
CA ILE A 399 -20.87 33.00 19.49
C ILE A 399 -21.17 33.13 20.98
N ASN A 400 -21.16 34.35 21.49
CA ASN A 400 -21.44 34.65 22.90
C ASN A 400 -22.95 34.88 23.14
N LYS A 401 -23.76 33.86 22.85
CA LYS A 401 -25.22 33.88 23.08
C LYS A 401 -25.64 32.71 23.95
N ARG A 402 -26.71 32.92 24.73
CA ARG A 402 -27.32 31.85 25.53
C ARG A 402 -27.94 30.77 24.66
N TYR A 403 -28.62 31.16 23.59
CA TYR A 403 -29.23 30.27 22.62
C TYR A 403 -28.63 30.56 21.25
N ILE A 404 -28.13 29.52 20.59
CA ILE A 404 -27.61 29.60 19.23
C ILE A 404 -28.76 29.49 18.23
N GLU A 405 -28.71 30.26 17.15
CA GLU A 405 -29.65 30.20 16.04
C GLU A 405 -28.93 29.85 14.74
N LEU A 406 -29.67 29.34 13.75
CA LEU A 406 -29.07 28.93 12.47
C LEU A 406 -28.45 30.13 11.73
N SER A 407 -29.05 31.32 11.87
CA SER A 407 -28.55 32.59 11.35
C SER A 407 -27.17 32.96 11.90
N ASP A 408 -26.82 32.49 13.11
CA ASP A 408 -25.51 32.75 13.72
C ASP A 408 -24.36 31.99 13.05
N LEU A 409 -24.67 30.93 12.29
CA LEU A 409 -23.67 30.14 11.56
C LEU A 409 -23.29 30.76 10.21
N GLY A 410 -24.05 31.76 9.74
CA GLY A 410 -23.90 32.31 8.39
C GLY A 410 -24.34 31.32 7.29
N PRO A 411 -24.05 31.62 6.02
CA PRO A 411 -24.28 30.70 4.92
C PRO A 411 -23.40 29.44 5.08
N ILE A 412 -24.02 28.26 4.96
CA ILE A 412 -23.33 26.96 5.00
C ILE A 412 -23.25 26.45 3.57
N ASP A 413 -22.05 26.43 3.00
CA ASP A 413 -21.85 25.97 1.62
C ASP A 413 -22.11 24.45 1.50
N PRO A 414 -22.71 23.96 0.40
CA PRO A 414 -22.84 22.54 0.15
C PRO A 414 -21.49 21.81 0.21
N GLY A 415 -21.42 20.71 0.96
CA GLY A 415 -20.19 19.94 1.15
C GLY A 415 -19.28 20.44 2.28
N SER A 416 -19.61 21.56 2.94
CA SER A 416 -18.89 22.03 4.13
C SER A 416 -19.27 21.24 5.39
N VAL A 417 -18.34 21.20 6.36
CA VAL A 417 -18.57 20.59 7.69
C VAL A 417 -18.55 21.68 8.74
N VAL A 418 -19.65 21.82 9.49
CA VAL A 418 -19.76 22.78 10.59
C VAL A 418 -19.74 22.04 11.93
N ALA A 419 -18.74 22.31 12.76
CA ALA A 419 -18.62 21.75 14.10
C ALA A 419 -19.01 22.79 15.17
N ILE A 420 -19.95 22.45 16.05
CA ILE A 420 -20.48 23.37 17.08
C ILE A 420 -20.19 22.80 18.47
N ALA A 421 -19.26 23.45 19.19
CA ALA A 421 -19.00 23.15 20.60
C ALA A 421 -19.78 24.11 21.50
N SER A 422 -20.71 23.60 22.30
CA SER A 422 -21.43 24.41 23.30
C SER A 422 -21.97 23.55 24.45
N MET A 423 -22.15 24.15 25.63
CA MET A 423 -22.67 23.47 26.82
C MET A 423 -24.11 22.93 26.63
N CYS A 424 -24.59 22.08 27.53
CA CYS A 424 -26.00 21.67 27.51
C CYS A 424 -26.91 22.89 27.72
N GLY A 425 -28.08 22.90 27.06
CA GLY A 425 -29.07 23.98 27.22
C GLY A 425 -28.87 25.22 26.33
N THR A 426 -27.94 25.18 25.36
CA THR A 426 -27.63 26.32 24.46
C THR A 426 -28.49 26.43 23.21
N GLY A 427 -29.62 25.73 23.13
CA GLY A 427 -30.54 25.82 21.98
C GLY A 427 -30.17 24.95 20.76
N LYS A 428 -29.12 24.11 20.83
CA LYS A 428 -28.71 23.22 19.71
C LYS A 428 -29.86 22.44 19.05
N THR A 429 -30.78 21.89 19.86
CA THR A 429 -31.92 21.11 19.33
C THR A 429 -32.94 21.99 18.60
N GLU A 430 -33.16 23.23 19.05
CA GLU A 430 -34.06 24.17 18.37
C GLU A 430 -33.44 24.69 17.06
N MET A 431 -32.13 24.92 17.05
CA MET A 431 -31.40 25.20 15.82
C MET A 431 -31.49 24.03 14.83
N LEU A 432 -31.38 22.78 15.30
CA LEU A 432 -31.55 21.59 14.45
C LEU A 432 -32.96 21.52 13.82
N LYS A 433 -34.02 21.92 14.55
CA LYS A 433 -35.38 22.06 13.99
C LYS A 433 -35.43 23.02 12.82
N SER A 434 -34.84 24.20 12.98
CA SER A 434 -34.76 25.19 11.90
C SER A 434 -33.97 24.68 10.70
N LEU A 435 -32.92 23.90 10.92
CA LEU A 435 -32.13 23.30 9.83
C LEU A 435 -32.93 22.24 9.07
N VAL A 436 -33.55 21.29 9.79
CA VAL A 436 -34.30 20.17 9.18
C VAL A 436 -35.46 20.68 8.32
N SER A 437 -36.16 21.74 8.76
CA SER A 437 -37.27 22.31 7.98
C SER A 437 -36.86 22.99 6.68
N GLN A 438 -35.58 23.36 6.53
CA GLN A 438 -35.05 24.02 5.34
C GLN A 438 -34.45 23.05 4.32
N VAL A 439 -34.20 21.80 4.69
CA VAL A 439 -33.59 20.79 3.81
C VAL A 439 -34.65 20.19 2.89
N LYS A 440 -34.45 20.33 1.57
CA LYS A 440 -35.21 19.61 0.54
C LYS A 440 -34.67 18.17 0.40
N GLY A 441 -34.90 17.33 1.40
CA GLY A 441 -34.40 15.96 1.42
C GLY A 441 -34.52 15.28 2.79
N GLN A 442 -33.96 14.08 2.89
CA GLN A 442 -33.94 13.30 4.13
C GLN A 442 -32.75 13.72 4.99
N VAL A 443 -32.99 14.11 6.25
CA VAL A 443 -31.91 14.36 7.20
C VAL A 443 -31.58 13.06 7.94
N ILE A 444 -30.30 12.67 7.92
CA ILE A 444 -29.81 11.48 8.61
C ILE A 444 -28.99 11.94 9.82
N MET A 445 -29.32 11.41 10.99
CA MET A 445 -28.60 11.70 12.23
C MET A 445 -27.80 10.47 12.68
N PRO A 446 -26.48 10.41 12.40
CA PRO A 446 -25.63 9.36 12.94
C PRO A 446 -25.30 9.64 14.42
N GLY A 447 -25.34 8.60 15.26
CA GLY A 447 -24.94 8.74 16.66
C GLY A 447 -25.08 7.45 17.47
N TYR A 448 -24.34 7.34 18.57
CA TYR A 448 -24.28 6.15 19.43
C TYR A 448 -25.22 6.18 20.65
N ARG A 449 -25.69 7.37 21.06
CA ARG A 449 -26.57 7.52 22.24
C ARG A 449 -28.03 7.29 21.86
N ASN A 450 -28.38 6.03 21.60
CA ASN A 450 -29.69 5.65 21.02
C ASN A 450 -30.89 6.31 21.70
N ASN A 451 -30.97 6.33 23.04
CA ASN A 451 -32.13 6.93 23.72
C ASN A 451 -32.28 8.44 23.48
N LEU A 452 -31.16 9.19 23.43
CA LEU A 452 -31.20 10.63 23.14
C LEU A 452 -31.62 10.88 21.70
N LEU A 453 -31.18 10.00 20.80
CA LEU A 453 -31.40 10.13 19.37
C LEU A 453 -32.84 9.76 18.99
N TYR A 454 -33.41 8.72 19.61
CA TYR A 454 -34.84 8.40 19.50
C TYR A 454 -35.71 9.55 20.01
N ASN A 455 -35.43 10.06 21.21
CA ASN A 455 -36.15 11.21 21.76
C ASN A 455 -36.01 12.49 20.92
N THR A 456 -34.95 12.57 20.11
CA THR A 456 -34.76 13.66 19.17
C THR A 456 -35.60 13.40 17.93
N GLU A 457 -35.48 12.24 17.29
CA GLU A 457 -36.26 11.80 16.11
C GLU A 457 -37.78 11.98 16.30
N ASP A 458 -38.33 11.61 17.46
CA ASP A 458 -39.76 11.78 17.76
C ASP A 458 -40.22 13.24 17.66
N ARG A 459 -39.31 14.21 17.89
CA ARG A 459 -39.61 15.65 17.76
C ARG A 459 -39.64 16.16 16.32
N PHE A 460 -39.20 15.34 15.36
CA PHE A 460 -39.15 15.62 13.92
C PHE A 460 -40.00 14.63 13.13
N THR A 461 -40.95 13.99 13.81
CA THR A 461 -41.87 13.02 13.23
C THR A 461 -43.23 13.70 13.03
N GLU A 462 -43.75 13.61 11.82
CA GLU A 462 -45.06 14.14 11.43
C GLU A 462 -45.93 13.00 10.89
N GLN A 463 -47.25 13.18 10.88
CA GLN A 463 -48.15 12.30 10.15
C GLN A 463 -48.59 12.99 8.86
N ASP A 464 -48.58 12.27 7.75
CA ASP A 464 -49.21 12.75 6.54
C ASP A 464 -50.75 12.65 6.61
N ASP A 465 -51.42 13.18 5.59
CA ASP A 465 -52.89 13.21 5.51
C ASP A 465 -53.52 11.79 5.47
N GLU A 466 -52.72 10.76 5.19
CA GLU A 466 -53.11 9.36 5.14
C GLU A 466 -52.82 8.62 6.45
N GLY A 467 -52.24 9.31 7.44
CA GLY A 467 -51.86 8.77 8.74
C GLY A 467 -50.53 8.02 8.75
N ASN A 468 -49.77 8.05 7.65
CA ASN A 468 -48.43 7.47 7.62
C ASN A 468 -47.45 8.35 8.39
N ILE A 469 -46.51 7.71 9.07
CA ILE A 469 -45.47 8.41 9.81
C ILE A 469 -44.38 8.86 8.84
N ARG A 470 -44.16 10.17 8.78
CA ARG A 470 -43.07 10.79 8.04
C ARG A 470 -42.01 11.29 9.01
N TYR A 471 -40.80 10.76 8.86
CA TYR A 471 -39.65 11.22 9.61
C TYR A 471 -38.93 12.29 8.81
N ASN A 472 -38.90 13.54 9.29
CA ASN A 472 -38.11 14.61 8.65
C ASN A 472 -36.62 14.53 9.03
N LEU A 473 -36.34 13.83 10.14
CA LEU A 473 -35.00 13.43 10.57
C LEU A 473 -35.06 11.96 10.99
N ILE A 474 -34.19 11.11 10.41
CA ILE A 474 -34.14 9.68 10.72
C ILE A 474 -32.83 9.34 11.43
N HIS A 475 -32.94 8.60 12.53
CA HIS A 475 -31.77 8.04 13.18
C HIS A 475 -31.30 6.78 12.44
N LEU A 476 -30.00 6.65 12.23
CA LEU A 476 -29.44 5.59 11.40
C LEU A 476 -29.71 4.16 11.93
N PHE A 477 -29.90 4.00 13.24
CA PHE A 477 -30.26 2.70 13.82
C PHE A 477 -31.73 2.31 13.54
N ARG A 478 -32.62 3.30 13.32
CA ARG A 478 -33.98 3.04 12.82
C ARG A 478 -33.92 2.47 11.40
N LEU A 479 -33.11 3.06 10.51
CA LEU A 479 -32.88 2.49 9.17
C LEU A 479 -32.39 1.05 9.26
N GLN A 480 -31.43 0.74 10.13
CA GLN A 480 -30.97 -0.63 10.31
C GLN A 480 -32.08 -1.60 10.75
N LYS A 481 -32.97 -1.15 11.64
CA LYS A 481 -34.09 -1.96 12.17
C LYS A 481 -35.21 -2.15 11.13
N GLU A 482 -35.56 -1.11 10.39
CA GLU A 482 -36.62 -1.14 9.38
C GLU A 482 -36.20 -1.91 8.12
N TYR A 483 -34.92 -1.86 7.73
CA TYR A 483 -34.38 -2.59 6.57
C TYR A 483 -33.81 -3.99 6.92
N GLN A 484 -34.32 -4.63 7.99
CA GLN A 484 -34.04 -6.03 8.35
C GLN A 484 -32.55 -6.43 8.34
N GLY A 485 -31.64 -5.52 8.73
CA GLY A 485 -30.20 -5.83 8.80
C GLY A 485 -29.42 -5.79 7.49
N ASN A 486 -30.03 -5.36 6.37
CA ASN A 486 -29.30 -5.10 5.12
C ASN A 486 -28.35 -3.89 5.20
N VAL A 487 -28.51 -3.05 6.24
CA VAL A 487 -27.59 -1.96 6.58
C VAL A 487 -26.93 -2.30 7.93
N SER A 488 -25.76 -2.94 7.91
CA SER A 488 -25.02 -3.26 9.13
C SER A 488 -24.25 -2.03 9.64
N MET A 489 -24.93 -1.12 10.32
CA MET A 489 -24.32 0.06 10.94
C MET A 489 -24.63 0.15 12.44
N GLY A 490 -24.02 -0.74 13.22
CA GLY A 490 -24.12 -0.75 14.68
C GLY A 490 -23.12 0.22 15.33
N PHE A 491 -23.58 1.35 15.86
CA PHE A 491 -22.73 2.26 16.62
C PHE A 491 -22.57 1.79 18.08
N ARG A 492 -21.41 1.20 18.42
CA ARG A 492 -21.12 0.74 19.80
C ARG A 492 -20.47 1.81 20.68
N ALA A 493 -19.93 2.88 20.09
CA ALA A 493 -19.56 4.12 20.77
C ALA A 493 -19.41 5.26 19.74
N GLU A 494 -19.10 6.48 20.17
CA GLU A 494 -18.67 7.60 19.30
C GLU A 494 -17.66 7.13 18.22
N ARG A 495 -16.75 6.21 18.58
CA ARG A 495 -15.78 5.52 17.72
C ARG A 495 -16.34 4.90 16.43
N SER A 496 -17.64 4.63 16.41
CA SER A 496 -18.31 3.95 15.29
C SER A 496 -18.92 4.93 14.28
N ILE A 497 -19.08 6.23 14.61
CA ILE A 497 -19.69 7.24 13.72
C ILE A 497 -18.80 7.50 12.49
N LEU A 498 -17.48 7.44 12.65
CA LEU A 498 -16.50 7.57 11.56
C LEU A 498 -16.66 6.50 10.47
N LEU A 499 -17.11 5.28 10.83
CA LEU A 499 -17.40 4.20 9.87
C LEU A 499 -18.55 4.55 8.91
N CYS A 500 -19.45 5.43 9.34
CA CYS A 500 -20.64 5.79 8.58
C CYS A 500 -20.32 6.70 7.40
N PHE A 501 -19.42 7.67 7.57
CA PHE A 501 -19.09 8.62 6.49
C PHE A 501 -18.33 7.96 5.34
N ASP A 502 -17.38 7.05 5.62
CA ASP A 502 -16.67 6.30 4.56
C ASP A 502 -17.58 5.29 3.83
N SER A 503 -18.63 4.78 4.50
CA SER A 503 -19.62 3.89 3.87
C SER A 503 -20.69 4.65 3.09
N LEU A 504 -21.12 5.82 3.57
CA LEU A 504 -22.10 6.68 2.90
C LEU A 504 -21.53 7.38 1.66
N LEU A 505 -20.21 7.60 1.58
CA LEU A 505 -19.55 8.14 0.38
C LEU A 505 -19.31 7.09 -0.73
N LYS A 506 -19.54 5.81 -0.44
CA LYS A 506 -19.36 4.68 -1.38
C LYS A 506 -20.69 4.12 -1.91
N ILE A 507 -21.81 4.65 -1.41
CA ILE A 507 -23.17 4.48 -1.94
C ILE A 507 -23.44 5.73 -2.79
#